data_AF-A0A659UKL0-F1
#
_entry.id   AF-A0A659UKL0-F1
#
_cell.length_a   1.000
_cell.length_b   1.000
_cell.length_c   1.000
_cell.angle_alpha   90.00
_cell.angle_beta   90.00
_cell.angle_gamma   90.00
#
_symmetry.space_group_name_H-M   'P 1'
#
loop_
_entity.id
_entity.type
_entity.pdbx_description
1 polymer ?
#
loop_
_entity_poly.entity_id
_entity_poly.type
_entity_poly.pdbx_seq_one_letter_code
_entity_poly.pdbx_strand_id
1 'polypeptide(L)'
;KGALDTLVAERKDIENLHKAGWEPTRTVLFTGAPGVGKTLGARWLARELNRPLLILDLAAVMSSYLGRTGTNLRHVLDYAKTLDCVLLLDELDAIAKRRDDRGQIGALKRLVT
;
A
#
# COMPACT_ATOMS: atom_id res chain seq x y z
N LYS A 1 4.59 12.77 -20.03
CA LYS A 1 3.77 12.70 -18.78
C LYS A 1 4.32 11.57 -17.94
N GLY A 2 4.58 11.79 -16.65
CA GLY A 2 5.10 10.74 -15.76
C GLY A 2 4.02 9.73 -15.41
N ALA A 3 4.41 8.50 -15.03
CA ALA A 3 3.47 7.45 -14.62
C ALA A 3 2.60 7.87 -13.42
N LEU A 4 3.17 8.65 -12.49
CA LEU A 4 2.44 9.18 -11.34
C LEU A 4 1.42 10.26 -11.72
N ASP A 5 1.72 11.09 -12.73
CA ASP A 5 0.76 12.09 -13.22
C ASP A 5 -0.48 11.42 -13.82
N THR A 6 -0.26 10.33 -14.57
CA THR A 6 -1.35 9.52 -15.14
C THR A 6 -2.21 8.91 -14.04
N LEU A 7 -1.59 8.34 -13.00
CA LEU A 7 -2.30 7.81 -11.84
C LEU A 7 -3.15 8.88 -11.14
N VAL A 8 -2.60 10.08 -10.95
CA VAL A 8 -3.35 11.20 -10.34
C VAL A 8 -4.53 11.60 -11.21
N ALA A 9 -4.34 11.71 -12.53
CA ALA A 9 -5.43 12.04 -13.45
C ALA A 9 -6.54 10.98 -13.42
N GLU A 10 -6.16 9.70 -13.44
CA GLU A 10 -7.08 8.56 -13.37
C GLU A 10 -7.88 8.55 -12.06
N ARG A 11 -7.21 8.80 -10.93
CA ARG A 11 -7.86 8.86 -9.60
C ARG A 11 -8.74 10.10 -9.42
N LYS A 12 -8.55 11.16 -10.20
CA LYS A 12 -9.44 12.33 -10.21
C LYS A 12 -10.70 12.08 -11.06
N ASP A 13 -10.68 11.12 -11.97
CA ASP A 13 -11.76 10.84 -12.94
C ASP A 13 -12.47 9.50 -12.72
N ILE A 14 -12.50 9.03 -11.46
CA ILE A 14 -13.04 7.71 -11.07
C ILE A 14 -14.49 7.52 -11.54
N GLU A 15 -15.32 8.57 -11.47
CA GLU A 15 -16.73 8.48 -11.87
C GLU A 15 -16.89 8.13 -13.35
N ASN A 16 -16.09 8.73 -14.23
CA ASN A 16 -16.17 8.48 -15.66
C ASN A 16 -15.56 7.12 -16.02
N LEU A 17 -14.50 6.71 -15.33
CA LEU A 17 -13.94 5.35 -15.47
C LEU A 17 -14.99 4.29 -15.11
N HIS A 18 -15.67 4.44 -13.98
CA HIS A 18 -16.72 3.52 -13.58
C HIS A 18 -17.89 3.50 -14.57
N LYS A 19 -18.33 4.66 -15.08
CA LYS A 19 -19.38 4.74 -16.13
C LYS A 19 -18.95 4.04 -17.42
N ALA A 20 -17.68 4.08 -17.76
CA ALA A 20 -17.11 3.40 -18.91
C ALA A 20 -16.79 1.91 -18.65
N GLY A 21 -17.04 1.40 -17.43
CA GLY A 21 -16.81 0.00 -17.05
C GLY A 21 -15.37 -0.32 -16.65
N TRP A 22 -14.54 0.69 -16.38
CA TRP A 22 -13.15 0.54 -15.99
C TRP A 22 -12.97 0.78 -14.49
N GLU A 23 -12.17 -0.08 -13.85
CA GLU A 23 -11.75 0.12 -12.46
C GLU A 23 -10.45 0.93 -12.43
N PRO A 24 -10.37 2.00 -11.63
CA PRO A 24 -9.15 2.78 -11.48
C PRO A 24 -8.08 1.99 -10.72
N THR A 25 -6.84 2.30 -11.01
CA THR A 25 -5.63 1.78 -10.38
C THR A 25 -5.67 2.07 -8.89
N ARG A 26 -5.64 1.00 -8.08
CA ARG A 26 -5.75 1.08 -6.61
C ARG A 26 -4.40 1.01 -5.90
N THR A 27 -3.39 0.46 -6.57
CA THR A 27 -2.10 0.11 -5.96
C THR A 27 -0.95 0.45 -6.89
N VAL A 28 0.11 1.02 -6.33
CA VAL A 28 1.38 1.28 -7.02
C VAL A 28 2.53 0.75 -6.20
N LEU A 29 3.51 0.15 -6.87
CA LEU A 29 4.74 -0.34 -6.24
C LEU A 29 5.90 0.58 -6.60
N PHE A 30 6.50 1.22 -5.60
CA PHE A 30 7.74 1.96 -5.76
C PHE A 30 8.94 1.01 -5.73
N THR A 31 9.73 0.98 -6.80
CA THR A 31 10.95 0.17 -6.91
C THR A 31 12.18 1.06 -7.11
N GLY A 32 13.35 0.61 -6.65
CA GLY A 32 14.60 1.37 -6.73
C GLY A 32 15.49 1.20 -5.51
N ALA A 33 16.68 1.79 -5.55
CA ALA A 33 17.62 1.82 -4.41
C ALA A 33 17.04 2.60 -3.21
N PRO A 34 17.58 2.43 -1.99
CA PRO A 34 17.27 3.34 -0.88
C PRO A 34 17.68 4.78 -1.23
N GLY A 35 16.93 5.77 -0.74
CA GLY A 35 17.24 7.19 -0.95
C GLY A 35 16.75 7.82 -2.26
N VAL A 36 16.11 7.06 -3.17
CA VAL A 36 15.58 7.60 -4.45
C VAL A 36 14.24 8.33 -4.33
N GLY A 37 13.79 8.62 -3.10
CA GLY A 37 12.56 9.40 -2.87
C GLY A 37 11.24 8.63 -2.97
N LYS A 38 11.21 7.31 -2.76
CA LYS A 38 9.95 6.52 -2.78
C LYS A 38 8.90 7.03 -1.79
N THR A 39 9.30 7.23 -0.53
CA THR A 39 8.45 7.79 0.53
C THR A 39 8.02 9.22 0.21
N LEU A 40 8.89 10.01 -0.44
CA LEU A 40 8.55 11.34 -0.93
C LEU A 40 7.51 11.29 -2.05
N GLY A 41 7.64 10.35 -2.99
CA GLY A 41 6.67 10.12 -4.06
C GLY A 41 5.29 9.73 -3.53
N ALA A 42 5.21 8.88 -2.51
CA ALA A 42 3.96 8.55 -1.84
C ALA A 42 3.33 9.78 -1.14
N ARG A 43 4.14 10.62 -0.49
CA ARG A 43 3.69 11.88 0.13
C ARG A 43 3.18 12.89 -0.90
N TRP A 44 3.89 13.01 -2.02
CA TRP A 44 3.45 13.84 -3.14
C TRP A 44 2.12 13.33 -3.71
N LEU A 45 1.97 12.02 -3.90
CA LEU A 45 0.73 11.41 -4.40
C LEU A 45 -0.46 11.70 -3.47
N ALA A 46 -0.29 11.52 -2.16
CA ALA A 46 -1.32 11.84 -1.18
C ALA A 46 -1.74 13.33 -1.23
N ARG A 47 -0.76 14.23 -1.37
CA ARG A 47 -1.00 15.66 -1.53
C ARG A 47 -1.77 15.98 -2.81
N GLU A 48 -1.39 15.39 -3.94
CA GLU A 48 -2.06 15.62 -5.24
C GLU A 48 -3.50 15.10 -5.29
N LEU A 49 -3.79 14.06 -4.52
CA LEU A 49 -5.13 13.50 -4.35
C LEU A 49 -5.93 14.19 -3.23
N ASN A 50 -5.31 15.13 -2.49
CA ASN A 50 -5.87 15.79 -1.32
C ASN A 50 -6.36 14.80 -0.24
N ARG A 51 -5.56 13.76 0.03
CA ARG A 51 -5.87 12.70 1.00
C ARG A 51 -4.80 12.60 2.08
N PRO A 52 -5.16 12.20 3.32
CA PRO A 52 -4.17 11.87 4.33
C PRO A 52 -3.28 10.71 3.87
N LEU A 53 -2.00 10.77 4.25
CA LEU A 53 -1.04 9.70 4.07
C LEU A 53 -0.91 8.91 5.38
N LEU A 54 -1.27 7.63 5.35
CA LEU A 54 -0.94 6.68 6.41
C LEU A 54 0.33 5.93 6.01
N ILE A 55 1.30 5.80 6.92
CA ILE A 55 2.54 5.07 6.68
C ILE A 55 2.59 3.90 7.65
N LEU A 56 2.73 2.69 7.11
CA LEU A 56 2.92 1.47 7.87
C LEU A 56 4.30 0.91 7.57
N ASP A 57 5.17 0.94 8.58
CA ASP A 57 6.44 0.22 8.56
C ASP A 57 6.18 -1.27 8.76
N LEU A 58 6.32 -2.03 7.67
CA LEU A 58 6.06 -3.47 7.68
C LEU A 58 7.12 -4.26 8.46
N ALA A 59 8.38 -3.80 8.50
CA ALA A 59 9.43 -4.47 9.25
C ALA A 59 9.17 -4.37 10.76
N ALA A 60 8.75 -3.19 11.24
CA ALA A 60 8.39 -2.95 12.63
C ALA A 60 7.15 -3.76 13.07
N VAL A 61 6.13 -3.84 12.22
CA VAL A 61 4.95 -4.68 12.51
C VAL A 61 5.35 -6.14 12.59
N MET A 62 6.24 -6.62 11.71
CA MET A 62 6.62 -8.03 11.66
C MET A 62 7.65 -8.46 12.70
N SER A 63 8.37 -7.53 13.34
CA SER A 63 9.35 -7.83 14.40
C SER A 63 8.69 -8.00 15.78
N SER A 64 7.49 -7.45 15.99
CA SER A 64 6.84 -7.34 17.31
C SER A 64 6.10 -8.61 17.78
N TYR A 65 6.79 -9.76 17.76
CA TYR A 65 6.35 -11.10 18.22
C TYR A 65 5.36 -11.83 17.30
N LEU A 66 5.77 -13.03 16.89
CA LEU A 66 5.19 -13.98 15.92
C LEU A 66 3.79 -14.55 16.25
N GLY A 67 3.00 -13.93 17.12
CA GLY A 67 1.65 -14.39 17.50
C GLY A 67 0.54 -13.33 17.43
N ARG A 68 0.86 -12.02 17.52
CA ARG A 68 -0.11 -10.90 17.44
C ARG A 68 0.00 -10.10 16.15
N THR A 69 0.98 -10.43 15.33
CA THR A 69 1.42 -9.72 14.12
C THR A 69 0.33 -9.59 13.07
N GLY A 70 -0.35 -10.70 12.76
CA GLY A 70 -1.43 -10.71 11.76
C GLY A 70 -2.67 -9.94 12.17
N THR A 71 -2.99 -9.94 13.47
CA THR A 71 -4.14 -9.19 14.02
C THR A 71 -3.88 -7.69 14.00
N ASN A 72 -2.67 -7.26 14.36
CA ASN A 72 -2.28 -5.84 14.30
C ASN A 72 -2.29 -5.31 12.87
N LEU A 73 -1.74 -6.07 11.91
CA LEU A 73 -1.79 -5.69 10.49
C LEU A 73 -3.24 -5.56 10.00
N ARG A 74 -4.10 -6.53 10.35
CA ARG A 74 -5.53 -6.46 10.00
C ARG A 74 -6.19 -5.21 10.59
N HIS A 75 -5.95 -4.89 11.85
CA HIS A 75 -6.51 -3.68 12.48
C HIS A 75 -6.07 -2.40 11.78
N VAL A 76 -4.79 -2.30 11.38
CA VAL A 76 -4.30 -1.12 10.64
C VAL A 76 -4.94 -1.03 9.26
N LEU A 77 -5.07 -2.15 8.55
CA LEU A 77 -5.72 -2.18 7.24
C LEU A 77 -7.22 -1.83 7.34
N ASP A 78 -7.91 -2.36 8.34
CA ASP A 78 -9.32 -2.07 8.56
C ASP A 78 -9.54 -0.60 8.98
N TYR A 79 -8.64 -0.05 9.79
CA TYR A 79 -8.61 1.39 10.07
C TYR A 79 -8.35 2.23 8.82
N ALA A 80 -7.41 1.82 7.95
CA ALA A 80 -7.16 2.52 6.71
C ALA A 80 -8.37 2.50 5.76
N LYS A 81 -9.17 1.42 5.76
CA LYS A 81 -10.41 1.33 4.97
C LYS A 81 -11.52 2.29 5.42
N THR A 82 -11.53 2.71 6.69
CA THR A 82 -12.54 3.67 7.18
C THR A 82 -12.21 5.11 6.78
N LEU A 83 -11.01 5.34 6.25
CA LEU A 83 -10.52 6.64 5.84
C LEU A 83 -10.31 6.68 4.32
N ASP A 84 -10.71 7.79 3.71
CA ASP A 84 -10.34 8.06 2.32
C ASP A 84 -8.88 8.57 2.28
N CYS A 85 -7.93 7.63 2.23
CA CYS A 85 -6.51 7.87 2.46
C CYS A 85 -5.61 7.20 1.41
N VAL A 86 -4.35 7.64 1.36
CA VAL A 86 -3.26 6.88 0.72
C VAL A 86 -2.53 6.11 1.81
N LEU A 87 -2.47 4.79 1.68
CA LEU A 87 -1.72 3.92 2.58
C LEU A 87 -0.38 3.52 1.94
N LEU A 88 0.71 3.98 2.53
CA LEU A 88 2.06 3.54 2.20
C LEU A 88 2.45 2.36 3.08
N LEU A 89 2.79 1.25 2.44
CA LEU A 89 3.43 0.10 3.07
C LEU A 89 4.93 0.19 2.83
N ASP A 90 5.68 0.69 3.82
CA ASP A 90 7.13 0.86 3.72
C ASP A 90 7.87 -0.43 4.11
N GLU A 91 9.10 -0.57 3.64
CA GLU A 91 9.96 -1.76 3.86
C GLU A 91 9.30 -3.11 3.49
N LEU A 92 8.50 -3.13 2.43
CA LEU A 92 7.83 -4.33 1.93
C LEU A 92 8.82 -5.47 1.60
N ASP A 93 10.04 -5.13 1.18
CA ASP A 93 11.10 -6.10 0.88
C ASP A 93 11.57 -6.88 2.12
N ALA A 94 11.46 -6.31 3.33
CA ALA A 94 11.74 -7.02 4.57
C ALA A 94 10.79 -8.23 4.78
N ILE A 95 9.53 -8.10 4.37
CA ILE A 95 8.57 -9.22 4.37
C ILE A 95 8.93 -10.24 3.28
N ALA A 96 9.29 -9.77 2.09
CA ALA A 96 9.62 -10.66 0.97
C ALA A 96 10.83 -11.54 1.28
N LYS A 97 11.86 -11.02 1.97
CA LYS A 97 13.04 -11.79 2.41
C LYS A 97 12.71 -12.86 3.45
N ARG A 98 11.83 -12.57 4.43
CA ARG A 98 11.35 -13.58 5.40
C ARG A 98 10.54 -14.71 4.77
N ARG A 99 10.08 -14.54 3.53
CA ARG A 99 9.30 -15.56 2.80
C ARG A 99 10.18 -16.67 2.21
N ASP A 100 11.48 -16.44 2.04
CA ASP A 100 12.40 -17.46 1.52
C ASP A 100 12.72 -18.54 2.58
N ASP A 101 12.45 -18.23 3.85
CA ASP A 101 12.35 -19.22 4.94
C ASP A 101 10.97 -19.91 4.85
N ARG A 102 10.93 -21.03 4.11
CA ARG A 102 9.76 -21.81 3.62
C ARG A 102 8.76 -22.37 4.66
N GLY A 103 8.41 -21.64 5.73
CA GLY A 103 7.65 -22.19 6.86
C GLY A 103 6.24 -21.64 7.12
N GLN A 104 6.02 -20.32 7.14
CA GLN A 104 4.99 -19.81 8.09
C GLN A 104 3.88 -18.88 7.57
N ILE A 105 3.80 -18.54 6.29
CA ILE A 105 2.75 -17.59 5.82
C ILE A 105 2.01 -18.05 4.57
N GLY A 106 1.31 -19.19 4.69
CA GLY A 106 0.26 -19.59 3.74
C GLY A 106 -1.02 -18.74 3.80
N ALA A 107 -1.11 -17.76 4.70
CA ALA A 107 -2.36 -17.06 5.03
C ALA A 107 -2.68 -15.81 4.17
N LEU A 108 -1.70 -15.19 3.50
CA LEU A 108 -1.96 -13.98 2.69
C LEU A 108 -2.56 -14.28 1.30
N LYS A 109 -2.67 -15.56 0.91
CA LYS A 109 -3.29 -15.98 -0.36
C LYS A 109 -4.82 -16.05 -0.33
N ARG A 110 -5.48 -15.74 0.80
CA ARG A 110 -6.94 -15.85 0.94
C ARG A 110 -7.56 -14.69 1.72
N LEU A 111 -7.46 -13.50 1.15
CA LEU A 111 -8.41 -12.41 1.42
C LEU A 111 -9.11 -12.09 0.11
N VAL A 112 -10.01 -13.01 -0.26
CA VAL A 112 -11.10 -12.75 -1.20
C VAL A 112 -12.36 -13.06 -0.39
N THR A 113 -13.03 -12.00 0.04
CA THR A 113 -14.45 -12.02 0.41
C THR A 113 -15.01 -10.69 -0.05
#